data_AF-A0A7K0FJV7-F1
#
_entry.id   AF-A0A7K0FJV7-F1
#
_cell.length_a   1.000
_cell.length_b   1.000
_cell.length_c   1.000
_cell.angle_alpha   90.00
_cell.angle_beta   90.00
_cell.angle_gamma   90.00
#
_symmetry.space_group_name_H-M   'P 1'
#
loop_
_entity.id
_entity.type
_entity.pdbx_description
1 polymer ?
#
loop_
_entity_poly.entity_id
_entity_poly.type
_entity_poly.pdbx_seq_one_letter_code
_entity_poly.pdbx_strand_id
1 'polypeptide(L)'
;MSQVFTTSLIVLITTLCTTTALAQRQLKYKTYHQNNFEDNKIFDEVYNLRWNKELYLNFSKMKDTLAYFVDDRNYKGIINYGITFKSKTHKNFRFSENNGIGFLKVEISKCVYTPKDSLIHIEGFLSSNCYNLIYNKEKPSHFNIFIGAKTDTLYVRYVDILFNRKKIEVKWNNKEIDDYAVLDTFPAFYFKKYSYSKTSIKGRNPFKISGKVAKNTLLAFGSRAYFAEIFDLGSMVYAPEKNKGKRKAKKELPEMKTLMIDNKLVADIEKEKAQKGEITYYTYTEKAENYIFARQYARAKEEYNTLSQKYPVLFARDIHNAIRCAILSRDLKTAFGWSEKLALKGVELPYFNAKIFTSMRKNPEWKNFSTKYDSICKGAQGHWNLRLLKELDDLLQEDQAVYGLENRKNPKVLYETTERVTDKLIDLLKKEGYPSEEKTGCHVVNDTTLLSFPDFNVLMLHAEQQKTKNLNILKELLDQSSNAMEYDRKRDFNSDTGYNSCFHIYKGNLYILKSYERNDAEIRKLRFKFSNPNGFIMDYNNFVIE
;
A
#
# COMPACT_ATOMS: atom_id res chain seq x y z
N MET A 1 23.89 26.61 -92.56
CA MET A 1 24.20 25.52 -91.60
C MET A 1 24.54 26.01 -90.19
N SER A 2 25.32 27.09 -90.02
CA SER A 2 25.67 27.65 -88.69
C SER A 2 24.46 28.02 -87.79
N GLN A 3 23.41 28.59 -88.39
CA GLN A 3 22.24 29.08 -87.65
C GLN A 3 21.37 27.96 -87.03
N VAL A 4 21.31 26.78 -87.66
CA VAL A 4 20.52 25.63 -87.18
C VAL A 4 21.19 24.96 -85.98
N PHE A 5 22.53 24.94 -85.95
CA PHE A 5 23.29 24.41 -84.82
C PHE A 5 23.18 25.29 -83.57
N THR A 6 23.13 26.60 -83.74
CA THR A 6 22.99 27.54 -82.62
C THR A 6 21.61 27.43 -81.98
N THR A 7 20.53 27.30 -82.76
CA THR A 7 19.18 27.13 -82.20
C THR A 7 19.04 25.80 -81.46
N SER A 8 19.60 24.72 -82.01
CA SER A 8 19.56 23.39 -81.40
C SER A 8 20.34 23.32 -80.08
N LEU A 9 21.49 24.00 -80.00
CA LEU A 9 22.30 24.08 -78.79
C LEU A 9 21.60 24.88 -77.68
N ILE A 10 20.94 25.99 -78.03
CA ILE A 10 20.18 26.81 -77.07
C ILE A 10 19.02 26.02 -76.48
N VAL A 11 18.29 25.27 -77.31
CA VAL A 11 17.19 24.40 -76.86
C VAL A 11 17.70 23.28 -75.96
N LEU A 12 18.82 22.64 -76.30
CA LEU A 12 19.41 21.59 -75.47
C LEU A 12 19.83 22.13 -74.09
N ILE A 13 20.48 23.29 -74.05
CA ILE A 13 20.91 23.96 -72.79
C ILE A 13 19.70 24.37 -71.96
N THR A 14 18.65 24.94 -72.55
CA THR A 14 17.43 25.29 -71.80
C THR A 14 16.68 24.05 -71.31
N THR A 15 16.69 22.95 -72.06
CA THR A 15 16.08 21.69 -71.61
C THR A 15 16.88 21.04 -70.47
N LEU A 16 18.21 21.12 -70.51
CA LEU A 16 19.09 20.68 -69.41
C LEU A 16 18.96 21.57 -68.16
N CYS A 17 18.84 22.89 -68.32
CA CYS A 17 18.65 23.82 -67.21
C CYS A 17 17.26 23.68 -66.57
N THR A 18 16.21 23.42 -67.35
CA THR A 18 14.85 23.22 -66.81
C THR A 18 14.71 21.86 -66.12
N THR A 19 15.31 20.80 -66.65
CA THR A 19 15.31 19.48 -66.00
C THR A 19 16.15 19.46 -64.72
N THR A 20 17.27 20.19 -64.65
CA THR A 20 18.05 20.34 -63.41
C THR A 20 17.37 21.24 -62.37
N ALA A 21 16.69 22.31 -62.81
CA ALA A 21 15.87 23.16 -61.93
C ALA A 21 14.62 22.45 -61.38
N LEU A 22 13.98 21.56 -62.18
CA LEU A 22 12.86 20.73 -61.75
C LEU A 22 13.30 19.51 -60.92
N ALA A 23 14.53 19.00 -61.13
CA ALA A 23 15.14 17.96 -60.30
C ALA A 23 15.61 18.49 -58.93
N GLN A 24 15.84 19.81 -58.79
CA GLN A 24 15.79 20.50 -57.50
C GLN A 24 14.34 20.66 -57.03
N ARG A 25 13.58 19.56 -56.99
CA ARG A 25 12.43 19.45 -56.09
C ARG A 25 12.97 19.74 -54.70
N GLN A 26 12.74 20.97 -54.21
CA GLN A 26 13.14 21.39 -52.87
C GLN A 26 12.80 20.25 -51.93
N LEU A 27 13.84 19.67 -51.31
CA LEU A 27 13.69 18.62 -50.32
C LEU A 27 12.77 19.19 -49.25
N LYS A 28 11.48 18.82 -49.32
CA LYS A 28 10.47 19.34 -48.40
C LYS A 28 10.77 18.75 -47.04
N TYR A 29 11.46 19.51 -46.22
CA TYR A 29 11.63 19.22 -44.81
C TYR A 29 10.24 19.14 -44.18
N LYS A 30 10.03 18.14 -43.31
CA LYS A 30 8.82 18.07 -42.49
C LYS A 30 9.12 18.73 -41.15
N THR A 31 8.25 19.63 -40.72
CA THR A 31 8.32 20.28 -39.41
C THR A 31 7.31 19.67 -38.45
N TYR A 32 7.70 19.54 -37.18
CA TYR A 32 6.81 19.07 -36.11
C TYR A 32 6.79 20.10 -34.97
N HIS A 33 5.64 20.18 -34.29
CA HIS A 33 5.39 21.09 -33.18
C HIS A 33 5.14 20.33 -31.88
N GLN A 34 5.12 21.01 -30.74
CA GLN A 34 4.88 20.41 -29.42
C GLN A 34 3.68 19.43 -29.41
N ASN A 35 2.56 19.82 -30.03
CA ASN A 35 1.35 18.97 -30.06
C ASN A 35 1.61 17.60 -30.69
N ASN A 36 2.50 17.51 -31.70
CA ASN A 36 2.87 16.22 -32.30
C ASN A 36 3.61 15.32 -31.30
N PHE A 37 4.40 15.91 -30.41
CA PHE A 37 5.08 15.17 -29.34
C PHE A 37 4.09 14.74 -28.27
N GLU A 38 3.21 15.64 -27.83
CA GLU A 38 2.15 15.29 -26.86
C GLU A 38 1.26 14.14 -27.34
N ASP A 39 0.85 14.16 -28.62
CA ASP A 39 0.06 13.08 -29.23
C ASP A 39 0.83 11.76 -29.32
N ASN A 40 2.17 11.79 -29.23
CA ASN A 40 3.05 10.62 -29.29
C ASN A 40 3.80 10.36 -27.98
N LYS A 41 3.39 10.99 -26.88
CA LYS A 41 3.95 10.75 -25.55
C LYS A 41 3.51 9.39 -25.04
N ILE A 42 4.46 8.58 -24.60
CA ILE A 42 4.24 7.22 -24.10
C ILE A 42 4.84 7.06 -22.69
N PHE A 43 4.34 6.09 -21.94
CA PHE A 43 4.89 5.69 -20.63
C PHE A 43 4.97 6.79 -19.57
N ASP A 44 3.92 7.60 -19.49
CA ASP A 44 3.76 8.66 -18.49
C ASP A 44 3.80 8.10 -17.06
N GLU A 45 4.65 8.67 -16.21
CA GLU A 45 4.91 8.24 -14.82
C GLU A 45 5.35 6.77 -14.66
N VAL A 46 5.99 6.18 -15.68
CA VAL A 46 6.41 4.77 -15.63
C VAL A 46 7.90 4.64 -15.34
N TYR A 47 8.74 5.25 -16.18
CA TYR A 47 10.17 4.99 -16.16
C TYR A 47 10.96 6.08 -15.46
N ASN A 48 12.06 5.73 -14.80
CA ASN A 48 13.11 6.67 -14.41
C ASN A 48 14.47 6.24 -15.00
N LEU A 49 15.40 7.19 -15.10
CA LEU A 49 16.71 6.92 -15.67
C LEU A 49 17.69 6.43 -14.60
N ARG A 50 18.24 5.23 -14.80
CA ARG A 50 19.35 4.67 -14.05
C ARG A 50 20.57 4.62 -14.95
N TRP A 51 21.61 5.36 -14.60
CA TRP A 51 22.84 5.37 -15.38
C TRP A 51 24.08 5.36 -14.50
N ASN A 52 24.89 4.31 -14.64
CA ASN A 52 26.07 4.08 -13.82
C ASN A 52 27.14 5.18 -13.98
N LYS A 53 27.19 5.88 -15.13
CA LYS A 53 28.12 7.00 -15.34
C LYS A 53 27.85 8.21 -14.43
N GLU A 54 26.66 8.31 -13.84
CA GLU A 54 26.26 9.43 -12.97
C GLU A 54 26.23 9.04 -11.49
N LEU A 55 26.52 7.78 -11.14
CA LEU A 55 26.51 7.33 -9.74
C LEU A 55 27.79 7.82 -9.02
N TYR A 56 27.61 8.80 -8.14
CA TYR A 56 28.62 9.37 -7.24
C TYR A 56 29.22 8.36 -6.25
N LEU A 57 28.50 7.26 -6.02
CA LEU A 57 28.91 6.19 -5.15
C LEU A 57 29.60 5.16 -6.04
N ASN A 58 30.84 4.77 -5.69
CA ASN A 58 31.66 3.74 -6.35
C ASN A 58 30.94 2.37 -6.40
N PHE A 59 29.85 2.28 -7.16
CA PHE A 59 28.88 1.19 -7.12
C PHE A 59 29.05 0.17 -8.24
N SER A 60 30.18 0.16 -8.96
CA SER A 60 30.30 -0.81 -10.04
C SER A 60 31.70 -1.38 -10.17
N LYS A 61 31.86 -2.58 -9.62
CA LYS A 61 32.54 -3.66 -10.36
C LYS A 61 31.73 -4.12 -11.59
N MET A 62 30.49 -3.64 -11.78
CA MET A 62 29.72 -3.87 -13.00
C MET A 62 30.31 -3.07 -14.16
N LYS A 63 30.78 -3.79 -15.19
CA LYS A 63 31.34 -3.21 -16.42
C LYS A 63 30.28 -2.55 -17.33
N ASP A 64 29.03 -2.52 -16.88
CA ASP A 64 27.91 -2.03 -17.67
C ASP A 64 27.81 -0.50 -17.63
N THR A 65 27.99 0.10 -18.80
CA THR A 65 27.99 1.56 -19.01
C THR A 65 26.69 2.07 -19.63
N LEU A 66 25.71 1.18 -19.84
CA LEU A 66 24.44 1.50 -20.46
C LEU A 66 23.53 2.31 -19.54
N ALA A 67 22.70 3.14 -20.19
CA ALA A 67 21.64 3.91 -19.56
C ALA A 67 20.33 3.11 -19.62
N TYR A 68 19.75 2.82 -18.46
CA TYR A 68 18.52 2.06 -18.33
C TYR A 68 17.36 2.96 -17.93
N PHE A 69 16.25 2.83 -18.63
CA PHE A 69 14.96 3.40 -18.24
C PHE A 69 14.19 2.30 -17.50
N VAL A 70 14.00 2.46 -16.20
CA VAL A 70 13.53 1.39 -15.29
C VAL A 70 12.13 1.72 -14.77
N ASP A 71 11.21 0.76 -14.85
CA ASP A 71 9.88 0.86 -14.23
C ASP A 71 9.98 0.40 -12.77
N ASP A 72 10.31 1.33 -11.89
CA ASP A 72 10.50 1.06 -10.46
C ASP A 72 9.24 1.34 -9.62
N ARG A 73 8.05 1.43 -10.24
CA ARG A 73 6.77 1.63 -9.53
C ARG A 73 6.44 0.53 -8.53
N ASN A 74 6.97 -0.68 -8.75
CA ASN A 74 6.80 -1.82 -7.86
C ASN A 74 7.92 -1.96 -6.83
N TYR A 75 8.86 -1.01 -6.78
CA TYR A 75 9.97 -1.06 -5.83
C TYR A 75 9.45 -0.93 -4.40
N LYS A 76 9.76 -1.93 -3.57
CA LYS A 76 9.25 -2.03 -2.20
C LYS A 76 10.14 -1.34 -1.17
N GLY A 77 11.38 -0.96 -1.51
CA GLY A 77 12.41 -0.55 -0.55
C GLY A 77 13.21 -1.70 0.03
N ILE A 78 14.48 -1.45 0.38
CA ILE A 78 15.46 -2.49 0.73
C ILE A 78 14.98 -3.34 1.90
N ILE A 79 14.48 -2.72 2.96
CA ILE A 79 13.97 -3.41 4.16
C ILE A 79 12.79 -4.33 3.81
N ASN A 80 11.94 -3.92 2.86
CA ASN A 80 10.74 -4.68 2.53
C ASN A 80 11.02 -5.96 1.71
N TYR A 81 12.25 -6.17 1.25
CA TYR A 81 12.69 -7.45 0.69
C TYR A 81 13.13 -8.46 1.77
N GLY A 82 13.05 -8.12 3.06
CA GLY A 82 13.51 -8.98 4.15
C GLY A 82 15.00 -8.79 4.48
N ILE A 83 15.57 -7.65 4.09
CA ILE A 83 16.92 -7.25 4.45
C ILE A 83 16.92 -6.67 5.86
N THR A 84 17.82 -7.17 6.69
CA THR A 84 18.07 -6.68 8.04
C THR A 84 19.48 -6.13 8.15
N PHE A 85 19.63 -5.12 9.01
CA PHE A 85 20.89 -4.45 9.27
C PHE A 85 21.24 -4.56 10.75
N LYS A 86 22.50 -4.86 11.06
CA LYS A 86 23.01 -4.88 12.43
C LYS A 86 24.36 -4.18 12.50
N SER A 87 24.55 -3.30 13.48
CA SER A 87 25.84 -2.64 13.66
C SER A 87 26.85 -3.66 14.21
N LYS A 88 27.95 -3.89 13.49
CA LYS A 88 29.09 -4.70 13.97
C LYS A 88 29.83 -4.00 15.12
N THR A 89 29.69 -2.68 15.20
CA THR A 89 30.35 -1.84 16.22
C THR A 89 29.46 -1.52 17.41
N HIS A 90 28.24 -2.08 17.45
CA HIS A 90 27.19 -1.78 18.44
C HIS A 90 26.76 -0.30 18.52
N LYS A 91 27.27 0.59 17.66
CA LYS A 91 26.81 1.97 17.53
C LYS A 91 25.44 2.01 16.86
N ASN A 92 24.54 2.84 17.38
CA ASN A 92 23.25 3.12 16.74
C ASN A 92 23.47 3.78 15.37
N PHE A 93 22.65 3.43 14.40
CA PHE A 93 22.60 4.08 13.10
C PHE A 93 21.15 4.21 12.65
N ARG A 94 20.87 5.27 11.89
CA ARG A 94 19.57 5.46 11.26
C ARG A 94 19.68 5.04 9.81
N PHE A 95 18.86 4.07 9.40
CA PHE A 95 18.62 3.82 7.99
C PHE A 95 17.45 4.71 7.55
N SER A 96 17.65 5.49 6.50
CA SER A 96 16.56 6.21 5.82
C SER A 96 16.68 5.93 4.33
N GLU A 97 15.57 5.49 3.77
CA GLU A 97 15.38 5.34 2.33
C GLU A 97 14.17 6.17 1.95
N ASN A 98 14.43 7.32 1.35
CA ASN A 98 13.42 8.19 0.78
C ASN A 98 13.64 8.24 -0.73
N ASN A 99 12.67 7.74 -1.50
CA ASN A 99 12.71 7.81 -2.96
C ASN A 99 11.56 8.70 -3.43
N GLY A 100 11.88 9.98 -3.61
CA GLY A 100 11.01 10.95 -4.25
C GLY A 100 11.37 11.10 -5.72
N ILE A 101 10.38 11.03 -6.61
CA ILE A 101 10.57 11.27 -8.04
C ILE A 101 9.83 12.54 -8.45
N GLY A 102 10.55 13.49 -9.02
CA GLY A 102 10.02 14.72 -9.58
C GLY A 102 9.49 14.53 -11.00
N PHE A 103 8.85 15.58 -11.52
CA PHE A 103 8.36 15.63 -12.89
C PHE A 103 9.25 16.51 -13.76
N LEU A 104 9.48 16.05 -14.98
CA LEU A 104 10.18 16.78 -16.03
C LEU A 104 9.15 17.45 -16.93
N LYS A 105 9.41 18.68 -17.36
CA LYS A 105 8.64 19.35 -18.41
C LYS A 105 9.52 19.57 -19.64
N VAL A 106 9.05 19.08 -20.79
CA VAL A 106 9.74 19.19 -22.08
C VAL A 106 8.96 20.15 -22.98
N GLU A 107 9.63 21.18 -23.48
CA GLU A 107 9.08 22.15 -24.43
C GLU A 107 9.88 22.11 -25.74
N ILE A 108 9.29 21.62 -26.82
CA ILE A 108 9.87 21.55 -28.16
C ILE A 108 9.62 22.87 -28.88
N SER A 109 10.69 23.60 -29.20
CA SER A 109 10.62 24.86 -29.94
C SER A 109 10.79 24.67 -31.44
N LYS A 110 11.62 23.69 -31.85
CA LYS A 110 11.91 23.41 -33.26
C LYS A 110 12.14 21.92 -33.47
N CYS A 111 11.46 21.36 -34.46
CA CYS A 111 11.73 19.99 -34.93
C CYS A 111 11.67 19.94 -36.46
N VAL A 112 12.77 19.53 -37.09
CA VAL A 112 12.91 19.41 -38.54
C VAL A 112 13.38 18.00 -38.88
N TYR A 113 12.65 17.32 -39.77
CA TYR A 113 12.97 16.00 -40.28
C TYR A 113 13.30 16.05 -41.77
N THR A 114 14.41 15.41 -42.13
CA THR A 114 14.90 15.27 -43.51
C THR A 114 14.67 13.83 -43.97
N PRO A 115 13.67 13.57 -44.85
CA PRO A 115 13.33 12.22 -45.28
C PRO A 115 14.46 11.47 -45.96
N LYS A 116 15.28 12.17 -46.77
CA LYS A 116 16.39 11.59 -47.54
C LYS A 116 17.36 10.79 -46.68
N ASP A 117 17.74 11.36 -45.54
CA ASP A 117 18.76 10.78 -44.65
C ASP A 117 18.14 10.18 -43.38
N SER A 118 16.80 10.24 -43.28
CA SER A 118 16.02 9.91 -42.09
C SER A 118 16.54 10.60 -40.82
N LEU A 119 17.04 11.82 -40.97
CA LEU A 119 17.66 12.58 -39.89
C LEU A 119 16.65 13.55 -39.28
N ILE A 120 16.53 13.58 -37.95
CA ILE A 120 15.72 14.55 -37.22
C ILE A 120 16.61 15.47 -36.40
N HIS A 121 16.28 16.75 -36.38
CA HIS A 121 16.89 17.78 -35.55
C HIS A 121 15.83 18.34 -34.61
N ILE A 122 16.09 18.30 -33.30
CA ILE A 122 15.15 18.72 -32.26
C ILE A 122 15.84 19.71 -31.34
N GLU A 123 15.19 20.85 -31.13
CA GLU A 123 15.60 21.88 -30.18
C GLU A 123 14.42 22.23 -29.28
N GLY A 124 14.72 22.59 -28.04
CA GLY A 124 13.70 22.88 -27.04
C GLY A 124 14.27 23.32 -25.71
N PHE A 125 13.42 23.28 -24.69
CA PHE A 125 13.74 23.59 -23.31
C PHE A 125 13.30 22.46 -22.40
N LEU A 126 14.09 22.25 -21.34
CA LEU A 126 13.77 21.35 -20.24
C LEU A 126 13.67 22.16 -18.96
N SER A 127 12.63 21.88 -18.19
CA SER A 127 12.47 22.43 -16.85
C SER A 127 12.03 21.36 -15.86
N SER A 128 12.32 21.60 -14.59
CA SER A 128 11.91 20.74 -13.48
C SER A 128 11.44 21.57 -12.31
N ASN A 129 10.44 21.05 -11.61
CA ASN A 129 9.84 21.73 -10.47
C ASN A 129 10.57 21.45 -9.13
N CYS A 130 11.52 20.51 -9.09
CA CYS A 130 12.10 20.01 -7.83
C CYS A 130 13.56 20.49 -7.63
N TYR A 131 13.73 21.69 -7.07
CA TYR A 131 15.06 22.31 -6.93
C TYR A 131 15.77 22.03 -5.59
N ASN A 132 15.05 21.57 -4.56
CA ASN A 132 15.53 21.69 -3.17
C ASN A 132 15.86 20.39 -2.44
N LEU A 133 15.68 19.20 -3.03
CA LEU A 133 15.78 17.93 -2.29
C LEU A 133 17.07 17.12 -2.54
N ILE A 134 17.92 17.50 -3.49
CA ILE A 134 19.18 16.78 -3.72
C ILE A 134 20.27 17.39 -2.83
N TYR A 135 20.44 16.77 -1.66
CA TYR A 135 21.57 16.93 -0.75
C TYR A 135 22.91 16.79 -1.50
N ASN A 136 23.44 17.91 -2.00
CA ASN A 136 24.86 18.29 -2.03
C ASN A 136 25.06 19.36 -3.11
N LYS A 137 25.48 20.55 -2.68
CA LYS A 137 25.68 21.75 -3.53
C LYS A 137 26.81 21.61 -4.56
N GLU A 138 27.56 20.50 -4.59
CA GLU A 138 28.89 20.48 -5.19
C GLU A 138 29.01 19.89 -6.61
N LYS A 139 27.99 19.22 -7.18
CA LYS A 139 28.09 18.74 -8.58
C LYS A 139 26.84 19.00 -9.43
N PRO A 140 27.01 19.45 -10.70
CA PRO A 140 25.89 19.71 -11.60
C PRO A 140 25.21 18.39 -11.99
N SER A 141 23.93 18.27 -11.64
CA SER A 141 23.07 17.20 -12.17
C SER A 141 22.61 17.57 -13.58
N HIS A 142 22.49 16.57 -14.46
CA HIS A 142 22.12 16.77 -15.86
C HIS A 142 20.82 16.01 -16.21
N PHE A 143 20.08 16.54 -17.18
CA PHE A 143 19.10 15.77 -17.94
C PHE A 143 19.80 15.12 -19.12
N ASN A 144 19.48 13.84 -19.33
CA ASN A 144 20.03 13.04 -20.41
C ASN A 144 18.97 12.81 -21.48
N ILE A 145 19.38 12.99 -22.73
CA ILE A 145 18.49 13.00 -23.88
C ILE A 145 18.99 11.97 -24.88
N PHE A 146 18.10 11.08 -25.30
CA PHE A 146 18.44 9.95 -26.16
C PHE A 146 17.50 9.89 -27.36
N ILE A 147 18.05 9.64 -28.55
CA ILE A 147 17.27 9.24 -29.73
C ILE A 147 17.79 7.87 -30.17
N GLY A 148 16.95 6.85 -30.16
CA GLY A 148 17.37 5.51 -30.56
C GLY A 148 16.25 4.48 -30.58
N ALA A 149 16.57 3.26 -31.00
CA ALA A 149 15.64 2.13 -30.92
C ALA A 149 15.67 1.51 -29.52
N LYS A 150 14.49 1.32 -28.94
CA LYS A 150 14.31 0.68 -27.63
C LYS A 150 14.71 -0.80 -27.69
N THR A 151 15.49 -1.24 -26.72
CA THR A 151 15.73 -2.66 -26.42
C THR A 151 15.17 -2.97 -25.04
N ASP A 152 14.08 -3.73 -24.99
CA ASP A 152 13.49 -4.21 -23.74
C ASP A 152 14.45 -5.15 -23.00
N THR A 153 14.47 -5.04 -21.67
CA THR A 153 15.33 -5.83 -20.79
C THR A 153 14.72 -5.88 -19.38
N LEU A 154 15.44 -6.53 -18.47
CA LEU A 154 15.21 -6.43 -17.05
C LEU A 154 16.37 -5.67 -16.40
N TYR A 155 16.03 -4.76 -15.50
CA TYR A 155 16.99 -4.13 -14.60
C TYR A 155 17.02 -4.91 -13.30
N VAL A 156 18.17 -5.49 -12.99
CA VAL A 156 18.38 -6.27 -11.76
C VAL A 156 18.70 -5.30 -10.63
N ARG A 157 17.91 -5.35 -9.56
CA ARG A 157 18.16 -4.61 -8.34
C ARG A 157 18.93 -5.50 -7.38
N TYR A 158 20.15 -5.10 -7.10
CA TYR A 158 21.00 -5.79 -6.13
C TYR A 158 20.81 -5.22 -4.73
N VAL A 159 21.27 -5.97 -3.72
CA VAL A 159 21.53 -5.44 -2.39
C VAL A 159 22.66 -4.45 -2.52
N ASP A 160 22.27 -3.20 -2.77
CA ASP A 160 23.12 -2.07 -3.09
C ASP A 160 24.29 -1.94 -2.09
N ILE A 161 25.44 -1.42 -2.52
CA ILE A 161 26.64 -1.22 -1.68
C ILE A 161 26.47 -0.01 -0.72
N LEU A 162 25.23 0.35 -0.40
CA LEU A 162 24.86 1.54 0.38
C LEU A 162 25.34 1.49 1.83
N PHE A 163 25.92 0.37 2.26
CA PHE A 163 26.28 0.11 3.65
C PHE A 163 27.77 -0.15 3.76
N ASN A 164 28.40 0.48 4.76
CA ASN A 164 29.77 0.15 5.10
C ASN A 164 29.79 -1.25 5.75
N ARG A 165 30.06 -2.31 4.98
CA ARG A 165 30.10 -3.71 5.48
C ARG A 165 31.13 -3.97 6.59
N LYS A 166 32.12 -3.09 6.75
CA LYS A 166 33.04 -3.14 7.90
C LYS A 166 32.34 -2.74 9.20
N LYS A 167 31.30 -1.90 9.12
CA LYS A 167 30.55 -1.37 10.27
C LYS A 167 29.14 -1.97 10.42
N ILE A 168 28.55 -2.44 9.33
CA ILE A 168 27.15 -2.91 9.26
C ILE A 168 27.14 -4.34 8.69
N GLU A 169 26.58 -5.27 9.45
CA GLU A 169 26.19 -6.61 9.01
C GLU A 169 24.85 -6.51 8.28
N VAL A 170 24.77 -7.15 7.12
CA VAL A 170 23.57 -7.17 6.28
C VAL A 170 23.16 -8.62 6.07
N LYS A 171 21.91 -8.95 6.39
CA LYS A 171 21.34 -10.28 6.17
C LYS A 171 20.08 -10.20 5.34
N TRP A 172 19.82 -11.24 4.57
CA TRP A 172 18.55 -11.47 3.91
C TRP A 172 17.93 -12.75 4.44
N ASN A 173 16.73 -12.69 5.01
CA ASN A 173 16.08 -13.86 5.62
C ASN A 173 17.01 -14.58 6.61
N ASN A 174 17.70 -13.80 7.46
CA ASN A 174 18.69 -14.25 8.45
C ASN A 174 19.95 -14.95 7.90
N LYS A 175 20.19 -14.92 6.58
CA LYS A 175 21.42 -15.42 5.96
C LYS A 175 22.32 -14.26 5.54
N GLU A 176 23.62 -14.42 5.70
CA GLU A 176 24.58 -13.48 5.13
C GLU A 176 24.47 -13.51 3.59
N ILE A 177 24.61 -12.35 2.97
CA ILE A 177 24.42 -12.16 1.54
C ILE A 177 25.58 -11.35 0.97
N ASP A 178 25.98 -11.61 -0.27
CA ASP A 178 26.95 -10.77 -0.96
C ASP A 178 26.32 -9.49 -1.54
N ASP A 179 27.14 -8.62 -2.12
CA ASP A 179 26.71 -7.36 -2.76
C ASP A 179 25.97 -7.58 -4.09
N TYR A 180 25.98 -8.81 -4.61
CA TYR A 180 25.37 -9.22 -5.87
C TYR A 180 24.11 -10.06 -5.66
N ALA A 181 23.63 -10.16 -4.42
CA ALA A 181 22.36 -10.75 -4.11
C ALA A 181 21.26 -9.94 -4.81
N VAL A 182 20.51 -10.62 -5.67
CA VAL A 182 19.42 -10.03 -6.43
C VAL A 182 18.20 -9.88 -5.52
N LEU A 183 17.80 -8.64 -5.24
CA LEU A 183 16.60 -8.33 -4.47
C LEU A 183 15.34 -8.44 -5.31
N ASP A 184 15.38 -7.90 -6.53
CA ASP A 184 14.24 -7.86 -7.43
C ASP A 184 14.70 -7.60 -8.86
N THR A 185 13.78 -7.73 -9.81
CA THR A 185 13.97 -7.39 -11.22
C THR A 185 12.85 -6.49 -11.69
N PHE A 186 13.19 -5.42 -12.38
CA PHE A 186 12.25 -4.43 -12.89
C PHE A 186 12.21 -4.46 -14.41
N PRO A 187 11.03 -4.34 -15.04
CA PRO A 187 10.94 -4.06 -16.46
C PRO A 187 11.75 -2.81 -16.78
N ALA A 188 12.61 -2.91 -17.78
CA ALA A 188 13.46 -1.80 -18.18
C ALA A 188 13.70 -1.81 -19.68
N PHE A 189 14.28 -0.74 -20.18
CA PHE A 189 14.82 -0.72 -21.52
C PHE A 189 16.08 0.14 -21.60
N TYR A 190 16.88 -0.08 -22.64
CA TYR A 190 18.02 0.75 -22.97
C TYR A 190 18.06 1.00 -24.48
N PHE A 191 18.96 1.89 -24.90
CA PHE A 191 19.24 2.10 -26.32
C PHE A 191 20.58 1.48 -26.70
N LYS A 192 20.61 0.56 -27.68
CA LYS A 192 21.86 -0.08 -28.15
C LYS A 192 22.68 0.82 -29.08
N LYS A 193 21.98 1.57 -29.95
CA LYS A 193 22.56 2.58 -30.86
C LYS A 193 21.71 3.83 -30.73
N TYR A 194 22.31 4.92 -30.25
CA TYR A 194 21.59 6.16 -29.98
C TYR A 194 22.43 7.40 -30.24
N SER A 195 21.74 8.48 -30.57
CA SER A 195 22.25 9.84 -30.39
C SER A 195 22.03 10.27 -28.95
N TYR A 196 22.98 11.03 -28.42
CA TYR A 196 22.99 11.46 -27.03
C TYR A 196 23.29 12.94 -26.90
N SER A 197 22.59 13.60 -25.99
CA SER A 197 22.85 14.97 -25.57
C SER A 197 22.56 15.09 -24.08
N LYS A 198 23.12 16.12 -23.44
CA LYS A 198 22.86 16.43 -22.03
C LYS A 198 22.68 17.92 -21.83
N THR A 199 21.87 18.31 -20.86
CA THR A 199 21.70 19.70 -20.45
C THR A 199 21.59 19.79 -18.93
N SER A 200 21.77 20.99 -18.38
CA SER A 200 21.70 21.22 -16.92
C SER A 200 20.26 21.03 -16.40
N ILE A 201 20.13 20.57 -15.15
CA ILE A 201 18.83 20.50 -14.46
C ILE A 201 18.35 21.88 -13.97
N LYS A 202 19.25 22.88 -13.93
CA LYS A 202 19.02 24.15 -13.25
C LYS A 202 18.13 25.13 -14.02
N GLY A 203 16.82 25.09 -13.82
CA GLY A 203 15.87 26.05 -14.38
C GLY A 203 15.40 25.63 -15.77
N ARG A 204 15.05 26.60 -16.61
CA ARG A 204 14.63 26.37 -18.00
C ARG A 204 15.86 26.33 -18.91
N ASN A 205 16.37 25.13 -19.22
CA ASN A 205 17.61 24.97 -19.98
C ASN A 205 17.34 24.56 -21.42
N PRO A 206 18.00 25.21 -22.41
CA PRO A 206 17.89 24.78 -23.78
C PRO A 206 18.54 23.41 -23.98
N PHE A 207 18.04 22.66 -24.95
CA PHE A 207 18.68 21.47 -25.44
C PHE A 207 18.64 21.40 -26.96
N LYS A 208 19.61 20.68 -27.53
CA LYS A 208 19.66 20.30 -28.93
C LYS A 208 20.05 18.84 -29.05
N ILE A 209 19.37 18.10 -29.90
CA ILE A 209 19.71 16.72 -30.23
C ILE A 209 19.37 16.41 -31.69
N SER A 210 20.14 15.53 -32.30
CA SER A 210 19.90 15.09 -33.68
C SER A 210 20.23 13.62 -33.84
N GLY A 211 19.44 12.90 -34.63
CA GLY A 211 19.62 11.46 -34.79
C GLY A 211 18.80 10.87 -35.93
N LYS A 212 19.16 9.65 -36.32
CA LYS A 212 18.39 8.91 -37.32
C LYS A 212 17.11 8.37 -36.71
N VAL A 213 16.01 8.49 -37.44
CA VAL A 213 14.69 7.99 -37.04
C VAL A 213 14.31 6.81 -37.92
N ALA A 214 13.86 5.74 -37.30
CA ALA A 214 13.25 4.57 -37.91
C ALA A 214 11.87 4.31 -37.26
N LYS A 215 11.13 3.33 -37.75
CA LYS A 215 9.76 3.02 -37.28
C LYS A 215 9.65 2.75 -35.77
N ASN A 216 10.73 2.32 -35.11
CA ASN A 216 10.78 2.00 -33.68
C ASN A 216 11.66 2.96 -32.86
N THR A 217 12.02 4.11 -33.42
CA THR A 217 12.83 5.11 -32.71
C THR A 217 12.00 5.84 -31.67
N LEU A 218 12.56 5.96 -30.46
CA LEU A 218 12.04 6.78 -29.38
C LEU A 218 12.95 7.98 -29.14
N LEU A 219 12.36 9.05 -28.61
CA LEU A 219 13.05 10.14 -27.94
C LEU A 219 12.77 10.01 -26.45
N ALA A 220 13.80 9.93 -25.62
CA ALA A 220 13.63 9.83 -24.18
C ALA A 220 14.47 10.88 -23.46
N PHE A 221 13.84 11.54 -22.49
CA PHE A 221 14.47 12.45 -21.56
C PHE A 221 14.42 11.82 -20.18
N GLY A 222 15.51 11.87 -19.43
CA GLY A 222 15.49 11.31 -18.08
C GLY A 222 16.62 11.80 -17.20
N SER A 223 16.42 11.63 -15.90
CA SER A 223 17.42 11.80 -14.86
C SER A 223 17.04 10.91 -13.67
N ARG A 224 17.98 10.66 -12.76
CA ARG A 224 17.78 9.76 -11.61
C ARG A 224 16.61 10.18 -10.71
N ALA A 225 16.40 11.49 -10.55
CA ALA A 225 15.41 12.06 -9.64
C ALA A 225 14.08 12.40 -10.31
N TYR A 226 13.88 12.01 -11.59
CA TYR A 226 12.74 12.45 -12.39
C TYR A 226 12.13 11.31 -13.18
N PHE A 227 10.80 11.34 -13.34
CA PHE A 227 10.15 10.50 -14.33
C PHE A 227 10.65 10.88 -15.73
N ALA A 228 10.86 9.87 -16.55
CA ALA A 228 11.28 10.04 -17.92
C ALA A 228 10.11 10.50 -18.78
N GLU A 229 10.40 11.42 -19.69
CA GLU A 229 9.49 11.83 -20.76
C GLU A 229 9.89 11.10 -22.03
N ILE A 230 9.00 10.27 -22.58
CA ILE A 230 9.31 9.38 -23.70
C ILE A 230 8.31 9.61 -24.83
N PHE A 231 8.81 9.79 -26.05
CA PHE A 231 8.03 10.09 -27.25
C PHE A 231 8.31 9.07 -28.36
N ASP A 232 7.26 8.56 -29.01
CA ASP A 232 7.33 7.60 -30.13
C ASP A 232 7.61 8.32 -31.47
N LEU A 233 8.87 8.72 -31.69
CA LEU A 233 9.28 9.42 -32.92
C LEU A 233 9.03 8.60 -34.19
N GLY A 234 9.21 7.29 -34.12
CA GLY A 234 8.98 6.39 -35.25
C GLY A 234 7.55 6.45 -35.73
N SER A 235 6.59 6.40 -34.81
CA SER A 235 5.18 6.55 -35.13
C SER A 235 4.84 7.97 -35.55
N MET A 236 5.38 8.98 -34.88
CA MET A 236 5.20 10.38 -35.27
C MET A 236 5.59 10.66 -36.74
N VAL A 237 6.68 10.06 -37.22
CA VAL A 237 7.19 10.28 -38.59
C VAL A 237 6.58 9.33 -39.62
N TYR A 238 6.43 8.04 -39.29
CA TYR A 238 6.08 7.00 -40.27
C TYR A 238 4.67 6.44 -40.12
N ALA A 239 3.99 6.67 -38.99
CA ALA A 239 2.64 6.17 -38.71
C ALA A 239 1.85 7.16 -37.82
N PRO A 240 1.63 8.41 -38.26
CA PRO A 240 1.12 9.50 -37.41
C PRO A 240 -0.29 9.23 -36.84
N GLU A 241 -1.05 8.32 -37.46
CA GLU A 241 -2.38 7.91 -36.98
C GLU A 241 -2.34 6.94 -35.79
N LYS A 242 -1.22 6.26 -35.52
CA LYS A 242 -1.14 5.20 -34.50
C LYS A 242 -1.48 5.70 -33.10
N ASN A 243 -1.10 6.93 -32.76
CA ASN A 243 -1.27 7.50 -31.43
C ASN A 243 -2.29 8.65 -31.37
N LYS A 244 -2.84 9.08 -32.52
CA LYS A 244 -3.90 10.09 -32.57
C LYS A 244 -5.15 9.56 -31.86
N GLY A 245 -5.64 10.33 -30.88
CA GLY A 245 -6.86 10.03 -30.13
C GLY A 245 -6.65 9.63 -28.66
N LYS A 246 -5.42 9.33 -28.21
CA LYS A 246 -5.14 9.06 -26.79
C LYS A 246 -4.84 10.33 -26.00
N ARG A 247 -5.64 11.38 -26.17
CA ARG A 247 -5.45 12.65 -25.46
C ARG A 247 -5.73 12.42 -23.97
N LYS A 248 -4.66 12.24 -23.18
CA LYS A 248 -4.78 12.19 -21.73
C LYS A 248 -5.16 13.59 -21.24
N ALA A 249 -6.15 13.67 -20.36
CA ALA A 249 -6.49 14.93 -19.70
C ALA A 249 -5.24 15.50 -19.03
N LYS A 250 -4.97 16.80 -19.20
CA LYS A 250 -3.90 17.49 -18.48
C LYS A 250 -4.22 17.39 -16.99
N LYS A 251 -3.45 16.57 -16.26
CA LYS A 251 -3.50 16.53 -14.81
C LYS A 251 -2.55 17.61 -14.27
N GLU A 252 -2.99 18.33 -13.24
CA GLU A 252 -2.08 19.08 -12.40
C GLU A 252 -1.14 18.09 -11.70
N LEU A 253 0.15 18.18 -11.99
CA LEU A 253 1.15 17.31 -11.41
C LEU A 253 1.67 17.94 -10.11
N PRO A 254 1.71 17.19 -8.99
CA PRO A 254 2.35 17.68 -7.78
C PRO A 254 3.84 17.90 -8.02
N GLU A 255 4.51 18.69 -7.18
CA GLU A 255 5.96 18.95 -7.32
C GLU A 255 6.79 17.66 -7.33
N MET A 256 6.37 16.67 -6.55
CA MET A 256 7.02 15.37 -6.43
C MET A 256 5.97 14.29 -6.14
N LYS A 257 6.23 13.09 -6.64
CA LYS A 257 5.53 11.88 -6.24
C LYS A 257 6.44 11.08 -5.31
N THR A 258 6.03 10.97 -4.06
CA THR A 258 6.74 10.11 -3.10
C THR A 258 6.44 8.65 -3.45
N LEU A 259 7.49 7.88 -3.79
CA LEU A 259 7.35 6.45 -3.97
C LEU A 259 7.41 5.70 -2.63
N MET A 260 8.10 6.26 -1.63
CA MET A 260 8.39 5.65 -0.33
C MET A 260 8.53 6.73 0.76
N ILE A 261 7.87 6.58 1.91
CA ILE A 261 8.08 7.43 3.10
C ILE A 261 8.75 6.59 4.18
N ASP A 262 9.84 7.10 4.75
CA ASP A 262 10.54 6.67 5.97
C ASP A 262 10.14 5.30 6.53
N ASN A 263 10.82 4.25 6.06
CA ASN A 263 10.85 2.97 6.77
C ASN A 263 11.58 3.19 8.10
N LYS A 264 10.84 3.42 9.20
CA LYS A 264 11.39 3.19 10.56
C LYS A 264 11.97 1.77 10.59
N LEU A 265 13.16 1.59 11.16
CA LEU A 265 13.72 0.26 11.38
C LEU A 265 12.69 -0.58 12.15
N VAL A 266 12.44 -1.81 11.67
CA VAL A 266 11.69 -2.81 12.44
C VAL A 266 12.33 -2.98 13.82
N ALA A 267 13.67 -2.90 13.90
CA ALA A 267 14.40 -2.91 15.16
C ALA A 267 14.15 -1.68 16.04
N ASP A 268 13.81 -0.50 15.51
CA ASP A 268 13.47 0.67 16.34
C ASP A 268 12.03 0.58 16.86
N ILE A 269 11.11 0.02 16.08
CA ILE A 269 9.73 -0.31 16.53
C ILE A 269 9.76 -1.45 17.56
N GLU A 270 10.60 -2.47 17.32
CA GLU A 270 10.75 -3.61 18.21
C GLU A 270 11.60 -3.30 19.43
N LYS A 271 12.54 -2.35 19.38
CA LYS A 271 13.32 -1.90 20.54
C LYS A 271 12.55 -0.87 21.37
N GLU A 272 11.71 -0.02 20.76
CA GLU A 272 10.71 0.81 21.48
C GLU A 272 9.64 -0.08 22.16
N LYS A 273 9.27 -1.23 21.58
CA LYS A 273 8.31 -2.18 22.19
C LYS A 273 8.95 -3.18 23.17
N ALA A 274 10.15 -3.70 22.88
CA ALA A 274 10.87 -4.65 23.74
C ALA A 274 11.50 -4.00 24.97
N GLN A 275 11.68 -2.67 24.99
CA GLN A 275 12.10 -1.96 26.19
C GLN A 275 10.98 -1.81 27.24
N LYS A 276 9.74 -2.28 26.99
CA LYS A 276 8.64 -2.17 27.98
C LYS A 276 7.68 -3.34 28.16
N GLY A 277 7.86 -4.54 27.58
CA GLY A 277 6.99 -5.66 27.98
C GLY A 277 7.23 -7.00 27.30
N GLU A 278 6.80 -8.04 27.99
CA GLU A 278 6.67 -9.42 27.50
C GLU A 278 5.84 -9.46 26.20
N ILE A 279 6.24 -10.28 25.22
CA ILE A 279 5.48 -10.46 23.96
C ILE A 279 4.20 -11.22 24.32
N THR A 280 3.06 -10.55 24.22
CA THR A 280 1.75 -11.11 24.57
C THR A 280 0.92 -11.38 23.32
N TYR A 281 -0.23 -12.04 23.48
CA TYR A 281 -1.25 -12.20 22.44
C TYR A 281 -1.51 -10.89 21.68
N TYR A 282 -1.68 -9.82 22.45
CA TYR A 282 -1.98 -8.48 21.96
C TYR A 282 -0.85 -7.83 21.17
N THR A 283 0.41 -8.25 21.39
CA THR A 283 1.54 -7.77 20.61
C THR A 283 1.42 -8.21 19.14
N TYR A 284 1.01 -9.44 18.89
CA TYR A 284 0.84 -9.97 17.52
C TYR A 284 -0.35 -9.32 16.82
N THR A 285 -1.48 -9.18 17.50
CA THR A 285 -2.68 -8.59 16.91
C THR A 285 -2.46 -7.11 16.61
N GLU A 286 -1.82 -6.36 17.51
CA GLU A 286 -1.48 -4.95 17.27
C GLU A 286 -0.53 -4.81 16.05
N LYS A 287 0.45 -5.71 15.89
CA LYS A 287 1.29 -5.74 14.68
C LYS A 287 0.46 -6.01 13.42
N ALA A 288 -0.43 -7.01 13.47
CA ALA A 288 -1.30 -7.34 12.34
C ALA A 288 -2.23 -6.18 11.95
N GLU A 289 -2.84 -5.52 12.93
CA GLU A 289 -3.73 -4.36 12.75
C GLU A 289 -2.97 -3.16 12.15
N ASN A 290 -1.74 -2.90 12.60
CA ASN A 290 -0.86 -1.90 11.98
C ASN A 290 -0.58 -2.21 10.50
N TYR A 291 -0.38 -3.48 10.15
CA TYR A 291 -0.26 -3.89 8.75
C TYR A 291 -1.58 -3.74 7.99
N ILE A 292 -2.74 -3.98 8.60
CA ILE A 292 -4.05 -3.72 8.00
C ILE A 292 -4.20 -2.22 7.67
N PHE A 293 -3.86 -1.32 8.60
CA PHE A 293 -3.87 0.13 8.36
C PHE A 293 -2.95 0.52 7.20
N ALA A 294 -1.78 -0.11 7.11
CA ALA A 294 -0.83 0.09 6.01
C ALA A 294 -1.24 -0.64 4.71
N ARG A 295 -2.39 -1.32 4.67
CA ARG A 295 -2.87 -2.16 3.54
C ARG A 295 -1.91 -3.29 3.16
N GLN A 296 -1.07 -3.72 4.09
CA GLN A 296 -0.10 -4.81 3.94
C GLN A 296 -0.72 -6.15 4.38
N TYR A 297 -1.81 -6.57 3.74
CA TYR A 297 -2.61 -7.72 4.17
C TYR A 297 -1.85 -9.05 4.23
N ALA A 298 -0.85 -9.25 3.36
CA ALA A 298 0.00 -10.43 3.41
C ALA A 298 0.82 -10.50 4.71
N ARG A 299 1.35 -9.37 5.19
CA ARG A 299 2.09 -9.31 6.47
C ARG A 299 1.15 -9.45 7.66
N ALA A 300 0.00 -8.79 7.62
CA ALA A 300 -1.03 -8.95 8.64
C ALA A 300 -1.42 -10.44 8.80
N LYS A 301 -1.62 -11.14 7.69
CA LYS A 301 -1.87 -12.58 7.66
C LYS A 301 -0.73 -13.39 8.30
N GLU A 302 0.54 -13.08 8.03
CA GLU A 302 1.66 -13.79 8.66
C GLU A 302 1.76 -13.56 10.17
N GLU A 303 1.44 -12.36 10.66
CA GLU A 303 1.36 -12.09 12.11
C GLU A 303 0.24 -12.90 12.76
N TYR A 304 -0.94 -12.98 12.13
CA TYR A 304 -2.02 -13.85 12.61
C TYR A 304 -1.63 -15.34 12.55
N ASN A 305 -0.96 -15.79 11.49
CA ASN A 305 -0.47 -17.16 11.40
C ASN A 305 0.47 -17.48 12.57
N THR A 306 1.39 -16.57 12.87
CA THR A 306 2.32 -16.68 14.00
C THR A 306 1.58 -16.70 15.33
N LEU A 307 0.59 -15.81 15.52
CA LEU A 307 -0.29 -15.82 16.69
C LEU A 307 -0.92 -17.20 16.89
N SER A 308 -1.44 -17.78 15.81
CA SER A 308 -2.14 -19.07 15.83
C SER A 308 -1.28 -20.29 16.13
N GLN A 309 0.05 -20.16 15.98
CA GLN A 309 1.02 -21.17 16.36
C GLN A 309 1.43 -21.05 17.82
N LYS A 310 1.31 -19.85 18.40
CA LYS A 310 1.75 -19.53 19.76
C LYS A 310 0.65 -19.69 20.80
N TYR A 311 -0.60 -19.42 20.42
CA TYR A 311 -1.73 -19.43 21.32
C TYR A 311 -2.73 -20.50 20.88
N PRO A 312 -3.13 -21.42 21.79
CA PRO A 312 -4.12 -22.44 21.49
C PRO A 312 -5.53 -21.83 21.37
N VAL A 313 -5.81 -20.79 22.15
CA VAL A 313 -7.07 -20.05 22.14
C VAL A 313 -6.89 -18.75 21.37
N LEU A 314 -7.83 -18.47 20.46
CA LEU A 314 -7.85 -17.29 19.60
C LEU A 314 -9.24 -16.67 19.66
N PHE A 315 -9.34 -15.35 19.79
CA PHE A 315 -10.64 -14.67 19.74
C PHE A 315 -11.19 -14.64 18.32
N ALA A 316 -12.51 -14.80 18.17
CA ALA A 316 -13.17 -14.94 16.87
C ALA A 316 -12.98 -13.72 15.97
N ARG A 317 -12.87 -12.53 16.56
CA ARG A 317 -12.58 -11.29 15.80
C ARG A 317 -11.19 -11.31 15.14
N ASP A 318 -10.19 -11.92 15.79
CA ASP A 318 -8.84 -12.02 15.26
C ASP A 318 -8.81 -13.09 14.15
N ILE A 319 -9.54 -14.19 14.33
CA ILE A 319 -9.81 -15.19 13.27
C ILE A 319 -10.49 -14.51 12.07
N HIS A 320 -11.55 -13.72 12.30
CA HIS A 320 -12.28 -12.96 11.29
C HIS A 320 -11.38 -12.01 10.49
N ASN A 321 -10.45 -11.32 11.17
CA ASN A 321 -9.47 -10.47 10.52
C ASN A 321 -8.45 -11.28 9.73
N ALA A 322 -7.98 -12.41 10.26
CA ALA A 322 -7.04 -13.29 9.58
C ALA A 322 -7.60 -13.82 8.26
N ILE A 323 -8.87 -14.27 8.24
CA ILE A 323 -9.56 -14.71 7.02
C ILE A 323 -9.60 -13.58 5.98
N ARG A 324 -9.96 -12.36 6.39
CA ARG A 324 -10.01 -11.20 5.48
C ARG A 324 -8.64 -10.83 4.94
N CYS A 325 -7.62 -10.85 5.79
CA CYS A 325 -6.23 -10.62 5.36
C CYS A 325 -5.79 -11.68 4.33
N ALA A 326 -6.15 -12.95 4.55
CA ALA A 326 -5.87 -14.03 3.61
C ALA A 326 -6.59 -13.84 2.27
N ILE A 327 -7.87 -13.49 2.27
CA ILE A 327 -8.65 -13.20 1.05
C ILE A 327 -8.04 -12.02 0.29
N LEU A 328 -7.76 -10.90 0.98
CA LEU A 328 -7.25 -9.67 0.37
C LEU A 328 -5.81 -9.83 -0.13
N SER A 329 -5.05 -10.78 0.43
CA SER A 329 -3.72 -11.20 -0.07
C SER A 329 -3.79 -12.34 -1.10
N ARG A 330 -4.99 -12.75 -1.53
CA ARG A 330 -5.26 -13.82 -2.50
C ARG A 330 -4.78 -15.21 -2.07
N ASP A 331 -4.60 -15.44 -0.77
CA ASP A 331 -4.24 -16.72 -0.19
C ASP A 331 -5.50 -17.45 0.29
N LEU A 332 -6.27 -17.98 -0.65
CA LEU A 332 -7.54 -18.64 -0.36
C LEU A 332 -7.38 -19.93 0.45
N LYS A 333 -6.24 -20.63 0.29
CA LYS A 333 -5.93 -21.83 1.07
C LYS A 333 -5.82 -21.50 2.56
N THR A 334 -5.07 -20.45 2.90
CA THR A 334 -4.99 -19.95 4.27
C THR A 334 -6.35 -19.43 4.75
N ALA A 335 -7.13 -18.77 3.88
CA ALA A 335 -8.48 -18.32 4.22
C ALA A 335 -9.42 -19.47 4.60
N PHE A 336 -9.40 -20.58 3.87
CA PHE A 336 -10.16 -21.80 4.22
C PHE A 336 -9.70 -22.38 5.56
N GLY A 337 -8.39 -22.52 5.79
CA GLY A 337 -7.85 -23.02 7.05
C GLY A 337 -8.24 -22.17 8.27
N TRP A 338 -8.20 -20.85 8.15
CA TRP A 338 -8.70 -19.95 9.20
C TRP A 338 -10.21 -20.00 9.36
N SER A 339 -10.95 -20.21 8.27
CA SER A 339 -12.40 -20.35 8.33
C SER A 339 -12.79 -21.58 9.14
N GLU A 340 -12.09 -22.71 8.99
CA GLU A 340 -12.32 -23.89 9.85
C GLU A 340 -12.13 -23.59 11.34
N LYS A 341 -11.18 -22.72 11.71
CA LYS A 341 -11.05 -22.24 13.10
C LYS A 341 -12.23 -21.37 13.54
N LEU A 342 -12.82 -20.59 12.63
CA LEU A 342 -14.03 -19.82 12.92
C LEU A 342 -15.26 -20.72 13.13
N ALA A 343 -15.34 -21.85 12.44
CA ALA A 343 -16.41 -22.84 12.66
C ALA A 343 -16.38 -23.40 14.08
N LEU A 344 -15.19 -23.55 14.69
CA LEU A 344 -15.05 -23.99 16.09
C LEU A 344 -15.65 -22.98 17.08
N LYS A 345 -15.83 -21.72 16.66
CA LYS A 345 -16.54 -20.69 17.42
C LYS A 345 -18.06 -20.70 17.19
N GLY A 346 -18.55 -21.70 16.44
CA GLY A 346 -19.93 -21.89 16.01
C GLY A 346 -20.52 -20.77 15.17
N VAL A 347 -19.67 -20.06 14.42
CA VAL A 347 -20.13 -19.20 13.33
C VAL A 347 -20.66 -20.09 12.21
N GLU A 348 -21.89 -19.82 11.77
CA GLU A 348 -22.56 -20.65 10.77
C GLU A 348 -22.17 -20.27 9.34
N LEU A 349 -22.40 -21.19 8.39
CA LEU A 349 -22.06 -21.02 6.98
C LEU A 349 -22.65 -19.75 6.32
N PRO A 350 -23.86 -19.26 6.67
CA PRO A 350 -24.39 -18.00 6.16
C PRO A 350 -23.46 -16.78 6.34
N TYR A 351 -22.55 -16.81 7.32
CA TYR A 351 -21.49 -15.81 7.50
C TYR A 351 -20.72 -15.50 6.22
N PHE A 352 -20.48 -16.54 5.43
CA PHE A 352 -19.77 -16.40 4.17
C PHE A 352 -20.60 -15.79 3.06
N ASN A 353 -21.85 -15.34 3.28
CA ASN A 353 -22.63 -14.63 2.26
C ASN A 353 -22.11 -13.20 2.02
N ALA A 354 -21.36 -12.63 2.95
CA ALA A 354 -20.77 -11.29 2.80
C ALA A 354 -19.92 -11.17 1.51
N LYS A 355 -19.90 -9.97 0.92
CA LYS A 355 -19.32 -9.69 -0.40
C LYS A 355 -17.83 -10.08 -0.49
N ILE A 356 -17.07 -9.89 0.59
CA ILE A 356 -15.63 -10.19 0.62
C ILE A 356 -15.32 -11.68 0.34
N PHE A 357 -16.24 -12.58 0.65
CA PHE A 357 -16.05 -14.03 0.46
C PHE A 357 -16.41 -14.53 -0.94
N THR A 358 -16.79 -13.65 -1.87
CA THR A 358 -17.20 -14.05 -3.22
C THR A 358 -16.13 -14.87 -3.94
N SER A 359 -14.84 -14.55 -3.74
CA SER A 359 -13.72 -15.30 -4.32
C SER A 359 -13.59 -16.71 -3.74
N MET A 360 -13.87 -16.89 -2.45
CA MET A 360 -13.89 -18.22 -1.81
C MET A 360 -15.06 -19.04 -2.33
N ARG A 361 -16.27 -18.47 -2.42
CA ARG A 361 -17.47 -19.18 -2.90
C ARG A 361 -17.38 -19.66 -4.35
N LYS A 362 -16.56 -18.98 -5.17
CA LYS A 362 -16.28 -19.36 -6.56
C LYS A 362 -15.12 -20.34 -6.72
N ASN A 363 -14.38 -20.63 -5.65
CA ASN A 363 -13.25 -21.55 -5.69
C ASN A 363 -13.75 -23.01 -5.76
N PRO A 364 -13.13 -23.90 -6.57
CA PRO A 364 -13.51 -25.32 -6.62
C PRO A 364 -13.50 -26.04 -5.26
N GLU A 365 -12.64 -25.63 -4.33
CA GLU A 365 -12.56 -26.21 -2.97
C GLU A 365 -13.79 -25.88 -2.12
N TRP A 366 -14.61 -24.89 -2.50
CA TRP A 366 -15.77 -24.42 -1.74
C TRP A 366 -16.74 -25.54 -1.36
N LYS A 367 -17.03 -26.47 -2.28
CA LYS A 367 -18.00 -27.56 -2.04
C LYS A 367 -17.55 -28.50 -0.91
N ASN A 368 -16.26 -28.86 -0.92
CA ASN A 368 -15.68 -29.72 0.11
C ASN A 368 -15.56 -28.94 1.42
N PHE A 369 -15.12 -27.69 1.34
CA PHE A 369 -15.04 -26.79 2.48
C PHE A 369 -16.39 -26.60 3.16
N SER A 370 -17.47 -26.28 2.44
CA SER A 370 -18.77 -25.96 3.04
C SER A 370 -19.36 -27.15 3.80
N THR A 371 -19.18 -28.36 3.27
CA THR A 371 -19.62 -29.61 3.92
C THR A 371 -18.82 -29.88 5.19
N LYS A 372 -17.50 -29.75 5.11
CA LYS A 372 -16.61 -29.91 6.26
C LYS A 372 -16.86 -28.85 7.33
N TYR A 373 -17.05 -27.60 6.92
CA TYR A 373 -17.30 -26.46 7.79
C TYR A 373 -18.58 -26.65 8.61
N ASP A 374 -19.68 -27.03 7.96
CA ASP A 374 -20.96 -27.30 8.63
C ASP A 374 -20.83 -28.43 9.67
N SER A 375 -20.08 -29.48 9.35
CA SER A 375 -19.78 -30.56 10.29
C SER A 375 -18.95 -30.09 11.50
N ILE A 376 -17.95 -29.24 11.29
CA ILE A 376 -17.14 -28.68 12.38
C ILE A 376 -18.02 -27.78 13.27
N CYS A 377 -18.83 -26.92 12.66
CA CYS A 377 -19.70 -25.98 13.36
C CYS A 377 -20.72 -26.72 14.24
N LYS A 378 -21.42 -27.72 13.70
CA LYS A 378 -22.35 -28.56 14.48
C LYS A 378 -21.65 -29.33 15.60
N GLY A 379 -20.45 -29.83 15.35
CA GLY A 379 -19.63 -30.48 16.37
C GLY A 379 -19.28 -29.53 17.52
N ALA A 380 -18.92 -28.28 17.21
CA ALA A 380 -18.63 -27.26 18.21
C ALA A 380 -19.89 -26.88 19.01
N GLN A 381 -21.02 -26.63 18.33
CA GLN A 381 -22.30 -26.29 18.94
C GLN A 381 -22.80 -27.37 19.92
N GLY A 382 -22.49 -28.65 19.66
CA GLY A 382 -22.84 -29.76 20.56
C GLY A 382 -22.17 -29.72 21.94
N HIS A 383 -21.10 -28.92 22.11
CA HIS A 383 -20.39 -28.77 23.38
C HIS A 383 -20.79 -27.50 24.14
N TRP A 384 -21.72 -26.71 23.61
CA TRP A 384 -22.11 -25.45 24.21
C TRP A 384 -22.89 -25.64 25.52
N ASN A 385 -22.64 -24.74 26.48
CA ASN A 385 -23.42 -24.65 27.70
C ASN A 385 -24.73 -23.89 27.43
N LEU A 386 -25.72 -24.60 26.89
CA LEU A 386 -27.05 -24.05 26.57
C LEU A 386 -27.78 -23.50 27.81
N ARG A 387 -27.47 -24.04 28.99
CA ARG A 387 -28.02 -23.54 30.25
C ARG A 387 -27.46 -22.16 30.58
N LEU A 388 -26.14 -21.99 30.50
CA LEU A 388 -25.47 -20.69 30.70
C LEU A 388 -25.99 -19.64 29.72
N LEU A 389 -26.13 -20.00 28.44
CA LEU A 389 -26.73 -19.11 27.43
C LEU A 389 -28.13 -18.64 27.81
N LYS A 390 -29.00 -19.57 28.23
CA LYS A 390 -30.37 -19.24 28.64
C LYS A 390 -30.39 -18.35 29.89
N GLU A 391 -29.62 -18.70 30.92
CA GLU A 391 -29.58 -17.91 32.16
C GLU A 391 -29.01 -16.50 31.91
N LEU A 392 -28.07 -16.33 30.97
CA LEU A 392 -27.59 -15.01 30.54
C LEU A 392 -28.66 -14.21 29.79
N ASP A 393 -29.41 -14.85 28.90
CA ASP A 393 -30.50 -14.20 28.17
C ASP A 393 -31.62 -13.76 29.13
N ASP A 394 -31.98 -14.60 30.11
CA ASP A 394 -32.96 -14.26 31.14
C ASP A 394 -32.50 -13.02 31.96
N LEU A 395 -31.21 -12.94 32.31
CA LEU A 395 -30.64 -11.76 33.00
C LEU A 395 -30.63 -10.51 32.12
N LEU A 396 -30.27 -10.67 30.84
CA LEU A 396 -30.28 -9.57 29.87
C LEU A 396 -31.70 -9.03 29.68
N GLN A 397 -32.71 -9.89 29.53
CA GLN A 397 -34.10 -9.49 29.40
C GLN A 397 -34.58 -8.75 30.66
N GLU A 398 -34.23 -9.25 31.85
CA GLU A 398 -34.57 -8.61 33.12
C GLU A 398 -33.99 -7.20 33.25
N ASP A 399 -32.72 -7.02 32.86
CA ASP A 399 -32.05 -5.71 32.84
C ASP A 399 -32.67 -4.78 31.79
N GLN A 400 -32.78 -5.24 30.54
CA GLN A 400 -33.25 -4.42 29.42
C GLN A 400 -34.73 -4.05 29.51
N ALA A 401 -35.55 -4.83 30.24
CA ALA A 401 -36.94 -4.47 30.54
C ALA A 401 -37.06 -3.13 31.31
N VAL A 402 -36.02 -2.74 32.05
CA VAL A 402 -35.98 -1.49 32.81
C VAL A 402 -35.22 -0.39 32.06
N TYR A 403 -34.18 -0.74 31.30
CA TYR A 403 -33.35 0.20 30.53
C TYR A 403 -33.91 0.59 29.14
N GLY A 404 -34.93 -0.10 28.65
CA GLY A 404 -35.54 0.17 27.34
C GLY A 404 -36.04 1.60 27.12
N LEU A 405 -35.90 2.09 25.88
CA LEU A 405 -36.13 3.49 25.47
C LEU A 405 -37.55 4.02 25.74
N GLU A 406 -38.56 3.16 25.88
CA GLU A 406 -39.95 3.55 26.09
C GLU A 406 -40.25 3.97 27.54
N ASN A 407 -39.38 3.65 28.50
CA ASN A 407 -39.63 3.91 29.91
C ASN A 407 -38.38 4.43 30.61
N ARG A 408 -38.16 5.76 30.62
CA ARG A 408 -37.17 6.37 31.54
C ARG A 408 -37.64 6.15 32.98
N LYS A 409 -37.29 5.00 33.55
CA LYS A 409 -37.60 4.64 34.94
C LYS A 409 -36.80 5.52 35.89
N ASN A 410 -37.31 5.66 37.11
CA ASN A 410 -36.66 6.40 38.19
C ASN A 410 -35.23 5.83 38.43
N PRO A 411 -34.19 6.66 38.61
CA PRO A 411 -32.84 6.23 38.93
C PRO A 411 -32.73 5.18 40.04
N LYS A 412 -33.61 5.26 41.05
CA LYS A 412 -33.68 4.26 42.12
C LYS A 412 -34.03 2.85 41.59
N VAL A 413 -34.99 2.75 40.69
CA VAL A 413 -35.42 1.47 40.10
C VAL A 413 -34.33 0.88 39.21
N LEU A 414 -33.62 1.74 38.47
CA LEU A 414 -32.46 1.33 37.67
C LEU A 414 -31.39 0.73 38.59
N TYR A 415 -30.98 1.46 39.62
CA TYR A 415 -29.99 1.00 40.60
C TYR A 415 -30.40 -0.32 41.27
N GLU A 416 -31.63 -0.42 41.79
CA GLU A 416 -32.13 -1.64 42.45
C GLU A 416 -32.18 -2.84 41.49
N THR A 417 -32.50 -2.61 40.22
CA THR A 417 -32.48 -3.66 39.19
C THR A 417 -31.06 -4.10 38.90
N THR A 418 -30.14 -3.16 38.68
CA THR A 418 -28.73 -3.46 38.38
C THR A 418 -28.04 -4.17 39.54
N GLU A 419 -28.31 -3.79 40.79
CA GLU A 419 -27.83 -4.50 41.99
C GLU A 419 -28.23 -5.98 41.93
N ARG A 420 -29.54 -6.24 41.77
CA ARG A 420 -30.09 -7.60 41.76
C ARG A 420 -29.59 -8.43 40.58
N VAL A 421 -29.51 -7.85 39.38
CA VAL A 421 -28.99 -8.54 38.19
C VAL A 421 -27.49 -8.82 38.33
N THR A 422 -26.73 -7.89 38.91
CA THR A 422 -25.29 -8.08 39.17
C THR A 422 -25.05 -9.23 40.14
N ASP A 423 -25.84 -9.33 41.21
CA ASP A 423 -25.73 -10.43 42.17
C ASP A 423 -25.97 -11.78 41.50
N LYS A 424 -27.03 -11.88 40.70
CA LYS A 424 -27.32 -13.10 39.93
C LYS A 424 -26.23 -13.42 38.90
N LEU A 425 -25.67 -12.41 38.24
CA LEU A 425 -24.57 -12.59 37.30
C LEU A 425 -23.33 -13.12 38.01
N ILE A 426 -22.98 -12.57 39.18
CA ILE A 426 -21.85 -13.05 39.99
C ILE A 426 -22.05 -14.51 40.37
N ASP A 427 -23.25 -14.88 40.84
CA ASP A 427 -23.56 -16.27 41.20
C ASP A 427 -23.47 -17.22 40.01
N LEU A 428 -23.95 -16.77 38.84
CA LEU A 428 -23.84 -17.51 37.58
C LEU A 428 -22.38 -17.72 37.17
N LEU A 429 -21.57 -16.65 37.21
CA LEU A 429 -20.14 -16.70 36.86
C LEU A 429 -19.33 -17.57 37.83
N LYS A 430 -19.65 -17.56 39.13
CA LYS A 430 -19.01 -18.45 40.11
C LYS A 430 -19.30 -19.93 39.83
N LYS A 431 -20.51 -20.21 39.36
CA LYS A 431 -21.00 -21.58 39.15
C LYS A 431 -20.57 -22.16 37.81
N GLU A 432 -20.68 -21.40 36.73
CA GLU A 432 -20.49 -21.88 35.34
C GLU A 432 -19.19 -21.34 34.71
N GLY A 433 -18.52 -20.38 35.37
CA GLY A 433 -17.39 -19.62 34.84
C GLY A 433 -17.81 -18.56 33.82
N TYR A 434 -16.84 -17.88 33.21
CA TYR A 434 -17.14 -16.86 32.20
C TYR A 434 -17.69 -17.49 30.91
N PRO A 435 -18.72 -16.89 30.27
CA PRO A 435 -19.27 -17.32 28.99
C PRO A 435 -18.33 -16.98 27.82
N SER A 436 -17.23 -17.72 27.73
CA SER A 436 -16.26 -17.56 26.65
C SER A 436 -16.81 -18.06 25.31
N GLU A 437 -16.20 -17.60 24.21
CA GLU A 437 -16.55 -18.06 22.86
C GLU A 437 -16.44 -19.59 22.68
N GLU A 438 -15.64 -20.27 23.51
CA GLU A 438 -15.53 -21.74 23.52
C GLU A 438 -16.72 -22.42 24.22
N LYS A 439 -17.34 -21.75 25.21
CA LYS A 439 -18.46 -22.30 25.99
C LYS A 439 -19.82 -21.97 25.40
N THR A 440 -19.96 -20.77 24.83
CA THR A 440 -21.26 -20.25 24.39
C THR A 440 -21.29 -19.88 22.91
N GLY A 441 -20.15 -19.99 22.21
CA GLY A 441 -20.04 -19.59 20.81
C GLY A 441 -19.93 -18.08 20.61
N CYS A 442 -19.85 -17.69 19.34
CA CYS A 442 -19.89 -16.30 18.91
C CYS A 442 -21.25 -15.94 18.31
N HIS A 443 -21.63 -14.67 18.48
CA HIS A 443 -22.86 -14.14 17.93
C HIS A 443 -22.64 -13.52 16.54
N VAL A 444 -23.53 -13.84 15.61
CA VAL A 444 -23.57 -13.27 14.27
C VAL A 444 -24.92 -12.64 14.04
N VAL A 445 -24.94 -11.38 13.62
CA VAL A 445 -26.17 -10.63 13.31
C VAL A 445 -26.32 -10.52 11.79
N ASN A 446 -27.57 -10.59 11.31
CA ASN A 446 -27.93 -10.55 9.89
C ASN A 446 -27.10 -11.55 9.07
N ASP A 447 -26.85 -12.72 9.66
CA ASP A 447 -26.09 -13.83 9.08
C ASP A 447 -24.66 -13.52 8.65
N THR A 448 -24.14 -12.30 8.78
CA THR A 448 -22.90 -11.89 8.11
C THR A 448 -21.99 -10.99 8.95
N THR A 449 -22.52 -10.45 10.06
CA THR A 449 -21.79 -9.54 10.94
C THR A 449 -21.41 -10.25 12.22
N LEU A 450 -20.12 -10.57 12.39
CA LEU A 450 -19.60 -11.10 13.64
C LEU A 450 -19.66 -10.00 14.71
N LEU A 451 -20.36 -10.26 15.81
CA LEU A 451 -20.30 -9.43 17.00
C LEU A 451 -19.10 -9.86 17.83
N SER A 452 -18.20 -8.91 18.08
CA SER A 452 -17.06 -9.11 18.99
C SER A 452 -17.39 -8.81 20.44
N PHE A 453 -18.63 -8.39 20.68
CA PHE A 453 -19.14 -7.98 21.98
C PHE A 453 -20.54 -8.59 22.11
N PRO A 454 -20.69 -9.68 22.89
CA PRO A 454 -21.99 -10.26 23.18
C PRO A 454 -22.89 -9.29 23.94
N ASP A 455 -24.20 -9.37 23.72
CA ASP A 455 -25.16 -8.42 24.30
C ASP A 455 -25.17 -8.45 25.84
N PHE A 456 -24.93 -9.62 26.46
CA PHE A 456 -24.87 -9.77 27.92
C PHE A 456 -23.75 -8.96 28.58
N ASN A 457 -22.72 -8.51 27.84
CA ASN A 457 -21.70 -7.64 28.40
C ASN A 457 -22.27 -6.27 28.84
N VAL A 458 -23.46 -5.88 28.37
CA VAL A 458 -24.17 -4.70 28.87
C VAL A 458 -24.46 -4.80 30.38
N LEU A 459 -24.65 -5.99 30.91
CA LEU A 459 -24.86 -6.22 32.34
C LEU A 459 -23.66 -5.76 33.16
N MET A 460 -22.44 -6.04 32.66
CA MET A 460 -21.18 -5.61 33.28
C MET A 460 -21.02 -4.09 33.19
N LEU A 461 -21.43 -3.50 32.06
CA LEU A 461 -21.40 -2.06 31.85
C LEU A 461 -22.33 -1.35 32.84
N HIS A 462 -23.58 -1.81 32.96
CA HIS A 462 -24.54 -1.22 33.89
C HIS A 462 -24.06 -1.34 35.34
N ALA A 463 -23.49 -2.48 35.75
CA ALA A 463 -22.89 -2.65 37.07
C ALA A 463 -21.80 -1.61 37.37
N GLU A 464 -20.92 -1.33 36.40
CA GLU A 464 -19.88 -0.31 36.52
C GLU A 464 -20.47 1.12 36.58
N GLN A 465 -21.48 1.40 35.75
CA GLN A 465 -22.14 2.72 35.69
C GLN A 465 -22.91 3.05 36.97
N GLN A 466 -23.63 2.07 37.53
CA GLN A 466 -24.42 2.23 38.75
C GLN A 466 -23.60 2.05 40.03
N LYS A 467 -22.33 1.61 39.90
CA LYS A 467 -21.42 1.36 41.04
C LYS A 467 -22.04 0.44 42.09
N THR A 468 -22.41 -0.75 41.65
CA THR A 468 -23.06 -1.75 42.51
C THR A 468 -22.18 -2.16 43.69
N LYS A 469 -22.79 -2.59 44.80
CA LYS A 469 -22.07 -2.97 46.04
C LYS A 469 -21.07 -4.10 45.80
N ASN A 470 -21.45 -5.07 44.96
CA ASN A 470 -20.65 -6.25 44.66
C ASN A 470 -19.78 -6.08 43.40
N LEU A 471 -19.61 -4.85 42.89
CA LEU A 471 -18.81 -4.56 41.69
C LEU A 471 -17.37 -5.08 41.79
N ASN A 472 -16.74 -5.00 42.97
CA ASN A 472 -15.36 -5.49 43.15
C ASN A 472 -15.26 -7.01 42.98
N ILE A 473 -16.28 -7.75 43.43
CA ILE A 473 -16.36 -9.22 43.26
C ILE A 473 -16.50 -9.55 41.77
N LEU A 474 -17.37 -8.83 41.06
CA LEU A 474 -17.51 -8.97 39.62
C LEU A 474 -16.18 -8.70 38.89
N LYS A 475 -15.48 -7.61 39.24
CA LYS A 475 -14.17 -7.27 38.66
C LYS A 475 -13.13 -8.36 38.89
N GLU A 476 -13.07 -8.95 40.08
CA GLU A 476 -12.14 -10.03 40.38
C GLU A 476 -12.40 -11.26 39.49
N LEU A 477 -13.67 -11.66 39.33
CA LEU A 477 -14.06 -12.75 38.43
C LEU A 477 -13.69 -12.46 36.97
N LEU A 478 -13.91 -11.23 36.51
CA LEU A 478 -13.55 -10.81 35.15
C LEU A 478 -12.04 -10.76 34.94
N ASP A 479 -11.27 -10.35 35.95
CA ASP A 479 -9.80 -10.34 35.88
C ASP A 479 -9.22 -11.76 35.83
N GLN A 480 -9.78 -12.68 36.63
CA GLN A 480 -9.45 -14.11 36.55
C GLN A 480 -9.73 -14.66 35.14
N SER A 481 -10.91 -14.33 34.59
CA SER A 481 -11.33 -14.74 33.24
C SER A 481 -10.44 -14.13 32.15
N SER A 482 -10.01 -12.87 32.32
CA SER A 482 -9.10 -12.21 31.39
C SER A 482 -7.72 -12.85 31.39
N ASN A 483 -7.21 -13.22 32.56
CA ASN A 483 -5.92 -13.92 32.69
C ASN A 483 -5.97 -15.33 32.08
N ALA A 484 -7.14 -15.97 32.12
CA ALA A 484 -7.40 -17.25 31.46
C ALA A 484 -7.67 -17.14 29.95
N MET A 485 -7.64 -15.92 29.36
CA MET A 485 -8.03 -15.65 27.96
C MET A 485 -9.47 -16.06 27.61
N GLU A 486 -10.36 -16.13 28.60
CA GLU A 486 -11.80 -16.32 28.40
C GLU A 486 -12.50 -14.99 28.07
N TYR A 487 -11.95 -13.89 28.60
CA TYR A 487 -12.47 -12.54 28.45
C TYR A 487 -11.43 -11.60 27.82
N ASP A 488 -11.80 -10.94 26.72
CA ASP A 488 -10.90 -10.04 25.99
C ASP A 488 -10.87 -8.62 26.57
N ARG A 489 -10.33 -8.49 27.79
CA ARG A 489 -10.35 -7.23 28.55
C ARG A 489 -9.65 -6.08 27.86
N LYS A 490 -8.65 -6.26 26.97
CA LYS A 490 -7.89 -5.12 26.43
C LYS A 490 -8.59 -4.37 25.30
N ARG A 491 -9.52 -5.05 24.65
CA ARG A 491 -10.14 -4.57 23.42
C ARG A 491 -11.64 -4.84 23.48
N ASP A 492 -12.16 -5.05 24.68
CA ASP A 492 -13.56 -4.83 24.94
C ASP A 492 -13.82 -3.33 24.73
N PHE A 493 -14.90 -3.00 24.05
CA PHE A 493 -15.35 -1.62 23.87
C PHE A 493 -15.59 -0.90 25.21
N ASN A 494 -15.74 -1.68 26.29
CA ASN A 494 -16.01 -1.20 27.64
C ASN A 494 -14.78 -1.08 28.56
N SER A 495 -13.59 -1.51 28.13
CA SER A 495 -12.43 -1.62 29.05
C SER A 495 -11.75 -0.31 29.44
N ASP A 496 -12.30 0.81 29.01
CA ASP A 496 -12.05 2.11 29.63
C ASP A 496 -13.29 2.93 29.34
N THR A 497 -14.20 2.94 30.31
CA THR A 497 -15.17 4.00 30.58
C THR A 497 -14.97 5.22 29.65
N GLY A 498 -15.83 5.35 28.64
CA GLY A 498 -15.86 6.51 27.73
C GLY A 498 -15.87 7.87 28.45
N TYR A 499 -16.15 7.88 29.75
CA TYR A 499 -16.02 8.99 30.69
C TYR A 499 -14.67 9.74 30.63
N ASN A 500 -13.56 9.13 30.21
CA ASN A 500 -12.24 9.79 30.09
C ASN A 500 -11.66 9.80 28.67
N SER A 501 -12.45 9.48 27.63
CA SER A 501 -11.89 9.60 26.29
C SER A 501 -11.62 11.05 25.93
N CYS A 502 -10.51 11.29 25.26
CA CYS A 502 -10.19 12.60 24.69
C CYS A 502 -10.82 12.81 23.31
N PHE A 503 -11.48 11.80 22.74
CA PHE A 503 -12.12 11.84 21.44
C PHE A 503 -13.64 11.67 21.59
N HIS A 504 -14.40 12.68 21.16
CA HIS A 504 -15.86 12.68 21.18
C HIS A 504 -16.38 12.78 19.76
N ILE A 505 -17.39 11.99 19.42
CA ILE A 505 -18.04 12.00 18.11
C ILE A 505 -19.45 12.49 18.32
N TYR A 506 -19.73 13.71 17.88
CA TYR A 506 -21.04 14.32 17.99
C TYR A 506 -21.54 14.72 16.61
N LYS A 507 -22.73 14.23 16.23
CA LYS A 507 -23.34 14.45 14.90
C LYS A 507 -22.38 14.15 13.74
N GLY A 508 -21.58 13.08 13.88
CA GLY A 508 -20.62 12.63 12.87
C GLY A 508 -19.30 13.42 12.79
N ASN A 509 -19.10 14.42 13.65
CA ASN A 509 -17.85 15.18 13.72
C ASN A 509 -16.98 14.70 14.89
N LEU A 510 -15.67 14.60 14.67
CA LEU A 510 -14.69 14.25 15.69
C LEU A 510 -14.23 15.51 16.42
N TYR A 511 -14.45 15.55 17.73
CA TYR A 511 -13.99 16.56 18.68
C TYR A 511 -12.89 15.98 19.55
N ILE A 512 -11.92 16.83 19.89
CA ILE A 512 -10.78 16.47 20.74
C ILE A 512 -10.80 17.41 21.96
N LEU A 513 -10.67 16.86 23.17
CA LEU A 513 -10.55 17.67 24.38
C LEU A 513 -9.35 18.62 24.26
N LYS A 514 -9.55 19.90 24.61
CA LYS A 514 -8.52 20.95 24.44
C LYS A 514 -7.21 20.66 25.18
N SER A 515 -7.27 19.90 26.27
CA SER A 515 -6.13 19.50 27.09
C SER A 515 -5.36 18.30 26.54
N TYR A 516 -5.86 17.65 25.48
CA TYR A 516 -5.24 16.46 24.91
C TYR A 516 -4.41 16.81 23.68
N GLU A 517 -3.15 16.38 23.67
CA GLU A 517 -2.29 16.54 22.51
C GLU A 517 -2.79 15.67 21.35
N ARG A 518 -2.72 16.24 20.15
CA ARG A 518 -3.19 15.56 18.94
C ARG A 518 -2.34 14.32 18.64
N ASN A 519 -2.95 13.14 18.76
CA ASN A 519 -2.34 11.88 18.34
C ASN A 519 -2.85 11.45 16.94
N ASP A 520 -2.05 11.72 15.91
CA ASP A 520 -2.40 11.40 14.52
C ASP A 520 -2.55 9.89 14.24
N ALA A 521 -1.92 9.02 15.04
CA ALA A 521 -2.11 7.58 14.88
C ALA A 521 -3.53 7.17 15.30
N GLU A 522 -4.00 7.67 16.44
CA GLU A 522 -5.34 7.38 16.98
C GLU A 522 -6.44 7.96 16.09
N ILE A 523 -6.28 9.20 15.63
CA ILE A 523 -7.22 9.82 14.69
C ILE A 523 -7.35 8.99 13.41
N ARG A 524 -6.24 8.42 12.91
CA ARG A 524 -6.27 7.53 11.74
C ARG A 524 -7.00 6.22 12.04
N LYS A 525 -6.80 5.62 13.21
CA LYS A 525 -7.55 4.43 13.64
C LYS A 525 -9.06 4.73 13.73
N LEU A 526 -9.44 5.83 14.38
CA LEU A 526 -10.82 6.27 14.50
C LEU A 526 -11.45 6.50 13.11
N ARG A 527 -10.77 7.22 12.22
CA ARG A 527 -11.24 7.43 10.85
C ARG A 527 -11.41 6.12 10.10
N PHE A 528 -10.50 5.18 10.27
CA PHE A 528 -10.61 3.87 9.66
C PHE A 528 -11.85 3.12 10.15
N LYS A 529 -12.20 3.21 11.43
CA LYS A 529 -13.43 2.59 11.98
C LYS A 529 -14.67 2.96 11.18
N PHE A 530 -14.84 4.24 10.88
CA PHE A 530 -16.00 4.76 10.11
C PHE A 530 -15.85 4.58 8.60
N SER A 531 -14.64 4.28 8.12
CA SER A 531 -14.32 4.03 6.72
C SER A 531 -13.61 2.68 6.58
N ASN A 532 -14.29 1.62 7.04
CA ASN A 532 -13.79 0.26 7.09
C ASN A 532 -14.41 -0.59 5.96
N PRO A 533 -13.93 -0.46 4.70
CA PRO A 533 -14.59 -1.04 3.54
C PRO A 533 -14.59 -2.57 3.53
N ASN A 534 -13.72 -3.19 4.33
CA ASN A 534 -13.54 -4.64 4.38
C ASN A 534 -14.07 -5.27 5.68
N GLY A 535 -14.65 -4.46 6.58
CA GLY A 535 -15.25 -4.93 7.83
C GLY A 535 -14.27 -5.58 8.81
N PHE A 536 -13.05 -5.04 8.96
CA PHE A 536 -12.10 -5.49 9.98
C PHE A 536 -12.56 -5.10 11.41
N ILE A 537 -12.28 -5.94 12.39
CA ILE A 537 -12.63 -5.66 13.80
C ILE A 537 -11.33 -5.49 14.59
N MET A 538 -10.95 -4.24 14.86
CA MET A 538 -9.63 -3.90 15.41
C MET A 538 -9.79 -3.06 16.67
N ASP A 539 -8.69 -2.87 17.38
CA ASP A 539 -8.63 -1.89 18.45
C ASP A 539 -8.55 -0.47 17.86
N TYR A 540 -9.62 0.30 18.11
CA TYR A 540 -9.75 1.68 17.65
C TYR A 540 -9.42 2.72 18.74
N ASN A 541 -8.96 2.27 19.90
CA ASN A 541 -8.75 3.07 21.11
C ASN A 541 -10.07 3.69 21.64
N ASN A 542 -10.00 4.40 22.77
CA ASN A 542 -11.17 4.94 23.46
C ASN A 542 -11.75 6.17 22.75
N PHE A 543 -13.06 6.21 22.51
CA PHE A 543 -13.82 7.38 22.06
C PHE A 543 -15.28 7.30 22.53
N VAL A 544 -15.95 8.45 22.64
CA VAL A 544 -17.36 8.57 22.97
C VAL A 544 -18.16 8.93 21.73
N ILE A 545 -19.36 8.35 21.58
CA ILE A 545 -20.37 8.83 20.63
C ILE A 545 -21.47 9.52 21.45
N GLU A 546 -21.73 10.79 21.17
CA GLU A 546 -22.72 11.64 21.85
C GLU A 546 -23.94 11.94 20.96
#